data_AF-A0A524F5C5-F1
#
_entry.id   AF-A0A524F5C5-F1
#
_cell.length_a   1.000
_cell.length_b   1.000
_cell.length_c   1.000
_cell.angle_alpha   90.00
_cell.angle_beta   90.00
_cell.angle_gamma   90.00
#
_symmetry.space_group_name_H-M   'P 1'
#
loop_
_entity.id
_entity.type
_entity.pdbx_description
1 polymer ?
#
loop_
_entity_poly.entity_id
_entity_poly.type
_entity_poly.pdbx_seq_one_letter_code
_entity_poly.pdbx_strand_id
1 'polypeptide(L)'
;MKDLTILGNPHEFWDYFYKISKIPRCSQKEEKIREFVKNEAEKLNFETKRDEIGNVVIKIPSKMDITKKRIVLQSHMDMVCEKNQDMIHD
;
A
#
# COMPACT_ATOMS: atom_id res chain seq x y z
N MET A 1 -15.99 -14.90 1.34
CA MET A 1 -14.93 -14.22 0.58
C MET A 1 -13.64 -14.99 0.84
N LYS A 2 -12.88 -15.39 -0.19
CA LYS A 2 -11.75 -16.33 -0.05
C LYS A 2 -10.65 -15.72 0.83
N ASP A 3 -10.23 -16.49 1.83
CA ASP A 3 -9.00 -16.25 2.58
C ASP A 3 -7.83 -16.28 1.58
N LEU A 4 -7.23 -15.12 1.29
CA LEU A 4 -6.12 -15.03 0.32
C LEU A 4 -4.81 -15.59 0.91
N THR A 5 -4.74 -15.83 2.22
CA THR A 5 -3.51 -16.32 2.85
C THR A 5 -3.13 -17.74 2.41
N ILE A 6 -4.09 -18.50 1.86
CA ILE A 6 -3.84 -19.82 1.27
C ILE A 6 -3.03 -19.75 -0.05
N LEU A 7 -2.90 -18.56 -0.66
CA LEU A 7 -2.22 -18.39 -1.95
C LEU A 7 -0.69 -18.45 -1.84
N GLY A 8 -0.14 -18.37 -0.63
CA GLY A 8 1.29 -18.61 -0.40
C GLY A 8 1.84 -17.91 0.83
N ASN A 9 3.16 -18.07 1.04
CA ASN A 9 3.91 -17.39 2.10
C ASN A 9 4.65 -16.16 1.55
N PRO A 10 4.84 -15.10 2.35
CA PRO A 10 4.34 -14.93 3.73
C PRO A 10 2.85 -14.55 3.78
N HIS A 11 2.14 -14.97 4.83
CA HIS A 11 0.69 -14.74 4.99
C HIS A 11 0.37 -13.24 5.07
N GLU A 12 1.24 -12.46 5.72
CA GLU A 12 1.08 -11.02 5.92
C GLU A 12 1.02 -10.27 4.59
N PHE A 13 1.76 -10.74 3.57
CA PHE A 13 1.71 -10.14 2.24
C PHE A 13 0.30 -10.24 1.64
N TRP A 14 -0.30 -11.42 1.72
CA TRP A 14 -1.65 -11.65 1.19
C TRP A 14 -2.73 -10.93 1.99
N ASP A 15 -2.54 -10.80 3.31
CA ASP A 15 -3.43 -10.00 4.16
C ASP A 15 -3.42 -8.51 3.76
N TYR A 16 -2.24 -7.93 3.57
CA TYR A 16 -2.13 -6.55 3.10
C TYR A 16 -2.68 -6.40 1.68
N PHE A 17 -2.35 -7.33 0.79
CA PHE A 17 -2.86 -7.31 -0.58
C PHE A 17 -4.39 -7.34 -0.61
N TYR A 18 -5.01 -8.19 0.22
CA TYR A 18 -6.47 -8.28 0.34
C TYR A 18 -7.12 -7.01 0.89
N LYS A 19 -6.48 -6.35 1.89
CA LYS A 19 -6.96 -5.05 2.39
C LYS A 19 -6.86 -3.98 1.30
N ILE A 20 -5.73 -3.92 0.60
CA ILE A 20 -5.49 -2.96 -0.49
C ILE A 20 -6.47 -3.18 -1.66
N SER A 21 -6.78 -4.43 -2.02
CA SER A 21 -7.69 -4.73 -3.13
C SER A 21 -9.13 -4.27 -2.88
N LYS A 22 -9.51 -4.03 -1.62
CA LYS A 22 -10.82 -3.47 -1.25
C LYS A 22 -10.89 -1.96 -1.36
N ILE A 23 -9.76 -1.29 -1.59
CA ILE A 23 -9.68 0.17 -1.69
C ILE A 23 -9.66 0.54 -3.17
N PRO A 24 -10.73 1.16 -3.71
CA PRO A 24 -10.69 1.73 -5.03
C PRO A 24 -9.59 2.79 -5.09
N ARG A 25 -8.66 2.62 -6.04
CA ARG A 25 -7.44 3.42 -6.15
C ARG A 25 -7.15 3.78 -7.62
N CYS A 26 -8.16 4.28 -8.33
CA CYS A 26 -7.98 4.75 -9.70
C CYS A 26 -6.95 5.89 -9.74
N SER A 27 -6.23 6.03 -10.84
CA SER A 27 -5.33 7.16 -11.05
C SER A 27 -6.06 8.50 -10.80
N GLN A 28 -5.40 9.41 -10.08
CA GLN A 28 -5.93 10.69 -9.55
C GLN A 28 -6.96 10.57 -8.41
N LYS A 29 -7.31 9.36 -7.97
CA LYS A 29 -8.24 9.09 -6.86
C LYS A 29 -7.57 8.23 -5.77
N GLU A 30 -6.31 8.50 -5.46
CA GLU A 30 -5.48 7.68 -4.56
C GLU A 30 -5.60 8.07 -3.08
N GLU A 31 -6.42 9.04 -2.71
CA GLU A 31 -6.45 9.58 -1.34
C GLU A 31 -6.71 8.49 -0.28
N LYS A 32 -7.67 7.59 -0.54
CA LYS A 32 -8.00 6.49 0.38
C LYS A 32 -6.85 5.50 0.56
N ILE A 33 -6.12 5.18 -0.52
CA ILE A 33 -4.99 4.24 -0.42
C ILE A 33 -3.79 4.92 0.26
N ARG A 34 -3.57 6.22 0.03
CA ARG A 34 -2.55 7.01 0.74
C ARG A 34 -2.80 7.03 2.25
N GLU A 35 -4.04 7.31 2.66
CA GLU A 35 -4.44 7.28 4.07
C GLU A 35 -4.26 5.89 4.67
N PHE A 36 -4.67 4.84 3.96
CA PHE A 36 -4.46 3.46 4.42
C PHE A 36 -2.97 3.16 4.67
N VAL A 37 -2.10 3.45 3.69
CA VAL A 37 -0.66 3.21 3.81
C VAL A 37 -0.04 4.00 4.96
N LYS A 38 -0.42 5.28 5.11
CA LYS A 38 0.03 6.11 6.23
C LYS A 38 -0.39 5.54 7.58
N ASN A 39 -1.67 5.18 7.73
CA ASN A 39 -2.21 4.65 8.97
C ASN A 39 -1.56 3.31 9.37
N GLU A 40 -1.29 2.42 8.41
CA GLU A 40 -0.61 1.15 8.70
C GLU A 40 0.85 1.39 9.13
N ALA A 41 1.55 2.36 8.52
CA ALA A 41 2.90 2.73 8.93
C ALA A 41 2.94 3.36 10.34
N GLU A 42 1.99 4.23 10.66
CA GLU A 42 1.87 4.87 11.98
C GLU A 42 1.53 3.85 13.08
N LYS A 43 0.69 2.85 12.81
CA LYS A 43 0.44 1.73 13.75
C LYS A 43 1.71 0.96 14.11
N LEU A 44 2.67 0.91 13.19
CA LEU A 44 3.98 0.27 13.39
C LEU A 44 5.02 1.24 13.95
N ASN A 45 4.64 2.48 14.26
CA ASN A 45 5.51 3.56 14.74
C ASN A 45 6.63 3.92 13.74
N PHE A 46 6.34 3.88 12.43
CA PHE A 46 7.31 4.29 11.40
C PHE A 46 7.12 5.76 10.98
N GLU A 47 8.24 6.47 10.81
CA GLU A 47 8.24 7.87 10.36
C GLU A 47 7.70 7.93 8.92
N THR A 48 6.58 8.62 8.72
CA THR A 48 5.90 8.73 7.43
C THR A 48 5.83 10.18 7.00
N LYS A 49 6.16 10.45 5.73
CA LYS A 49 6.05 11.78 5.12
C LYS A 49 5.24 11.69 3.83
N ARG A 50 4.54 12.78 3.53
CA ARG A 50 3.84 13.00 2.28
C ARG A 50 4.35 14.31 1.66
N ASP A 51 4.65 14.30 0.37
CA ASP A 51 5.00 15.52 -0.36
C ASP A 51 3.76 16.25 -0.89
N GLU A 52 3.95 17.42 -1.52
CA GLU A 52 2.87 18.26 -2.03
C GLU A 52 2.03 17.57 -3.13
N ILE A 53 2.61 16.62 -3.85
CA ILE A 53 1.97 15.92 -4.98
C ILE A 53 1.29 14.60 -4.49
N GLY A 54 1.58 14.19 -3.25
CA GLY A 54 0.95 13.05 -2.60
C GLY A 54 1.75 11.75 -2.67
N ASN A 55 3.04 11.79 -3.00
CA ASN A 55 3.91 10.65 -2.80
C ASN A 55 4.11 10.39 -1.31
N VAL A 56 4.10 9.13 -0.92
CA VAL A 56 4.28 8.70 0.47
C VAL A 56 5.63 8.02 0.60
N VAL A 57 6.43 8.47 1.57
CA VAL A 57 7.68 7.82 1.96
C VAL A 57 7.60 7.40 3.42
N ILE A 58 7.89 6.12 3.68
CA ILE A 58 7.91 5.53 5.00
C ILE A 58 9.35 5.14 5.31
N LYS A 59 9.87 5.62 6.44
CA LYS A 59 11.21 5.28 6.92
C LYS A 59 11.10 4.23 8.01
N ILE A 60 11.54 3.02 7.66
CA ILE A 60 11.61 1.89 8.57
C ILE A 60 13.00 1.90 9.24
N PRO A 61 13.09 1.97 10.58
CA PRO A 61 14.37 1.91 11.27
C PRO A 61 15.01 0.53 11.08
N SER A 62 16.33 0.49 10.90
CA SER A 62 17.06 -0.77 10.88
C SER A 62 17.04 -1.42 12.27
N LYS A 63 16.75 -2.73 12.33
CA LYS A 63 16.93 -3.53 13.55
C LYS A 63 18.40 -3.93 13.78
N MET A 64 19.23 -3.81 12.75
CA MET A 64 20.66 -4.12 12.78
C MET A 64 21.50 -2.85 12.68
N ASP A 65 22.78 -2.95 13.05
CA ASP A 65 23.70 -1.83 13.11
C ASP A 65 23.79 -1.03 11.79
N ILE A 66 23.91 0.29 11.92
CA ILE A 66 23.65 1.32 10.87
C ILE A 66 24.72 1.35 9.75
N THR A 67 25.71 0.47 9.80
CA THR A 67 26.83 0.41 8.84
C THR A 67 26.44 -0.09 7.44
N LYS A 68 25.19 -0.56 7.24
CA LYS A 68 24.69 -1.02 5.95
C LYS A 68 24.09 0.12 5.11
N LYS A 69 24.26 0.01 3.78
CA LYS A 69 23.68 0.94 2.81
C LYS A 69 22.15 0.97 2.97
N ARG A 70 21.55 2.16 2.89
CA ARG A 70 20.09 2.33 2.85
C ARG A 70 19.56 1.77 1.53
N ILE A 71 18.40 1.12 1.59
CA ILE A 71 17.68 0.59 0.44
C ILE A 71 16.33 1.31 0.37
N VAL A 72 15.89 1.62 -0.84
CA VAL A 72 14.56 2.15 -1.12
C VAL A 72 13.80 1.12 -1.94
N LEU A 73 12.62 0.72 -1.48
CA LEU A 73 11.65 -0.05 -2.26
C LEU A 73 10.62 0.94 -2.80
N GLN A 74 10.42 0.95 -4.12
CA GLN A 74 9.50 1.87 -4.77
C GLN A 74 8.40 1.09 -5.51
N SER A 75 7.19 1.62 -5.42
CA SER A 75 6.02 1.14 -6.15
C SER A 75 5.07 2.32 -6.40
N HIS A 76 4.00 2.08 -7.14
CA HIS A 76 2.93 3.05 -7.37
C HIS A 76 1.63 2.59 -6.71
N MET A 77 0.78 3.55 -6.32
CA MET A 77 -0.43 3.28 -5.53
C MET A 77 -1.68 3.12 -6.37
N ASP A 78 -1.68 3.60 -7.60
CA ASP A 78 -2.85 3.61 -8.46
C ASP A 78 -3.04 2.28 -9.21
N MET A 79 -4.25 2.08 -9.72
CA MET A 79 -4.57 1.07 -10.73
C MET A 79 -5.28 1.72 -11.89
N VAL A 80 -5.11 1.12 -13.07
CA VAL A 80 -6.00 1.35 -14.20
C VAL A 80 -7.37 0.78 -13.83
N CYS A 81 -8.36 1.66 -13.76
CA CYS A 81 -9.74 1.26 -13.49
C CYS A 81 -10.44 0.99 -14.81
N GLU A 82 -10.62 -0.29 -15.11
CA GLU A 82 -11.45 -0.73 -16.22
C GLU A 82 -12.82 -1.16 -15.71
N LYS A 83 -13.84 -0.82 -16.49
CA LYS A 83 -15.22 -1.19 -16.26
C LYS A 83 -15.65 -2.09 -17.41
N ASN A 84 -16.16 -3.27 -17.08
CA ASN A 84 -16.81 -4.11 -18.08
C ASN A 84 -18.05 -3.39 -18.62
N GLN A 85 -18.24 -3.38 -19.94
CA GLN A 85 -19.28 -2.59 -20.62
C GLN A 85 -20.69 -2.81 -20.04
N ASP A 86 -20.98 -4.02 -19.58
CA ASP A 86 -22.30 -4.43 -19.09
C ASP A 86 -22.54 -4.16 -17.59
N MET A 87 -21.55 -3.66 -16.85
CA MET A 87 -21.76 -3.31 -15.44
C MET A 87 -22.26 -1.88 -15.28
N ILE A 88 -23.05 -1.61 -14.25
CA ILE A 88 -23.32 -0.25 -13.76
C ILE A 88 -22.54 -0.10 -12.46
N HIS A 89 -21.68 0.93 -12.40
CA HIS A 89 -20.92 1.28 -11.21
C HIS A 89 -21.31 2.71 -10.85
N ASP A 90 -21.62 2.94 -9.57
CA ASP A 90 -21.79 4.25 -8.95
C ASP A 90 -20.43 4.86 -8.58
#